data_AF-A0AAN7FN16-F1
#
_entry.id   AF-A0AAN7FN16-F1
#
_cell.length_a   1.000
_cell.length_b   1.000
_cell.length_c   1.000
_cell.angle_alpha   90.00
_cell.angle_beta   90.00
_cell.angle_gamma   90.00
#
_symmetry.space_group_name_H-M   'P 1'
#
loop_
_entity.id
_entity.type
_entity.pdbx_description
1 polymer ?
#
loop_
_entity_poly.entity_id
_entity_poly.type
_entity_poly.pdbx_seq_one_letter_code
_entity_poly.pdbx_strand_id
1 'polypeptide(L)'
;MPEFSDLQIHINGEQKFFLNEKIVSKYSARLKKMIDQEKRRTKTKKLGIEIDDFPGVFLGMTEKVSTCNLLQQTETFLAGMFYWSWIDILVCLKSCFPIFAHADSSGLVQKLISALLVKIAQNSDANFITSSSSSSSSPETASGYRFSSSSKSTPDLIKSSPSSKAWWFEDLAVLPPNIIEKVIQSLGAYGPDNNSLILTRFLLHYLKSAAQRKAINQLYSKCEYGGLADTAIHGVVTVGKEAFSCRELLWVLRIVSGFGLNKDYKVGLEKLIGGMLDQATLDDLLVSGHDRAVYDVNLVLRLIRAFVNSDELSIHKMKKVGRLIDKYLGEISPDQNLKISKFLGVAESLPDFARDRFDGVYRAVDIYIQSHVSLSIEERSRLCGCLNYEKLSLAVCKELAKNPRIPPRIAVQALISQQSRVPKELDYCNNLSTSSTTQMVLYNDAENFLEENEDMRQNLTRMQWRVVELEKVRREMKGHMSKLVRHNVLTIPSHNRTLPRLC
;
A
#
# COMPACT_ATOMS: atom_id res chain seq x y z
N MET A 1 -41.01 10.86 -20.05
CA MET A 1 -42.44 10.50 -19.88
C MET A 1 -42.99 11.12 -18.58
N PRO A 2 -43.51 12.37 -18.61
CA PRO A 2 -44.18 13.00 -17.47
C PRO A 2 -45.68 13.32 -17.70
N GLU A 3 -46.34 12.75 -18.71
CA GLU A 3 -47.68 13.19 -19.14
C GLU A 3 -48.88 12.61 -18.35
N PHE A 4 -48.67 11.65 -17.44
CA PHE A 4 -49.76 10.98 -16.71
C PHE A 4 -49.72 11.13 -15.17
N SER A 5 -48.79 11.91 -14.65
CA SER A 5 -48.63 12.16 -13.21
C SER A 5 -49.20 13.52 -12.80
N ASP A 6 -50.32 13.51 -12.08
CA ASP A 6 -51.00 14.68 -11.52
C ASP A 6 -50.67 14.92 -10.03
N LEU A 7 -49.95 13.98 -9.39
CA LEU A 7 -49.51 14.06 -8.00
C LEU A 7 -47.97 14.03 -7.90
N GLN A 8 -47.42 14.95 -7.11
CA GLN A 8 -46.01 14.99 -6.77
C GLN A 8 -45.85 14.76 -5.27
N ILE A 9 -45.12 13.71 -4.89
CA ILE A 9 -44.83 13.41 -3.48
C ILE A 9 -43.34 13.66 -3.24
N HIS A 10 -43.03 14.51 -2.27
CA HIS A 10 -41.69 14.68 -1.74
C HIS A 10 -41.55 13.85 -0.47
N ILE A 11 -40.52 13.01 -0.41
CA ILE A 11 -40.21 12.24 0.78
C ILE A 11 -38.95 12.82 1.40
N ASN A 12 -39.05 13.27 2.66
CA ASN A 12 -37.96 13.84 3.46
C ASN A 12 -37.20 15.00 2.77
N GLY A 13 -37.83 15.73 1.84
CA GLY A 13 -37.18 16.77 1.03
C GLY A 13 -36.11 16.29 0.02
N GLU A 14 -35.75 15.00 0.03
CA GLU A 14 -34.64 14.45 -0.76
C GLU A 14 -35.10 13.77 -2.06
N GLN A 15 -36.28 13.15 -2.05
CA GLN A 15 -36.78 12.36 -3.17
C GLN A 15 -38.13 12.86 -3.65
N LYS A 16 -38.33 12.81 -4.98
CA LYS A 16 -39.52 13.34 -5.64
C LYS A 16 -40.12 12.28 -6.55
N PHE A 17 -41.32 11.82 -6.19
CA PHE A 17 -42.09 10.84 -6.93
C PHE A 17 -43.20 11.54 -7.71
N PHE A 18 -43.40 11.09 -8.95
CA PHE A 18 -44.48 11.52 -9.81
C PHE A 18 -45.46 10.37 -9.96
N LEU A 19 -46.66 10.55 -9.43
CA LEU A 19 -47.67 9.49 -9.31
C LEU A 19 -49.01 9.97 -9.89
N ASN A 20 -49.91 9.03 -10.11
CA ASN A 20 -51.27 9.33 -10.50
C ASN A 20 -52.19 9.32 -9.26
N GLU A 21 -52.81 10.45 -8.96
CA GLU A 21 -53.67 10.68 -7.80
C GLU A 21 -54.80 9.66 -7.71
N LYS A 22 -55.48 9.39 -8.84
CA LYS A 22 -56.60 8.45 -8.88
C LYS A 22 -56.15 7.03 -8.55
N ILE A 23 -54.99 6.63 -9.05
CA ILE A 23 -54.44 5.30 -8.80
C ILE A 23 -54.06 5.14 -7.33
N VAL A 24 -53.26 6.06 -6.77
CA VAL A 24 -52.74 5.88 -5.40
C VAL A 24 -53.85 6.05 -4.35
N SER A 25 -54.84 6.92 -4.60
CA SER A 25 -55.99 7.11 -3.70
C SER A 25 -56.90 5.87 -3.58
N LYS A 26 -56.84 4.94 -4.55
CA LYS A 26 -57.55 3.65 -4.46
C LYS A 26 -56.97 2.75 -3.36
N TYR A 27 -55.67 2.87 -3.11
CA TYR A 27 -54.93 1.97 -2.22
C TYR A 27 -54.66 2.57 -0.83
N SER A 28 -54.80 3.88 -0.67
CA SER A 28 -54.58 4.57 0.61
C SER A 28 -55.68 5.59 0.92
N ALA A 29 -56.49 5.28 1.94
CA ALA A 29 -57.49 6.21 2.45
C ALA A 29 -56.85 7.43 3.14
N ARG A 30 -55.67 7.25 3.74
CA ARG A 30 -54.94 8.34 4.42
C ARG A 30 -54.29 9.30 3.43
N LEU A 31 -53.66 8.78 2.38
CA LEU A 31 -53.12 9.61 1.30
C LEU A 31 -54.24 10.39 0.61
N LYS A 32 -55.39 9.73 0.35
CA LYS A 32 -56.57 10.41 -0.19
C LYS A 32 -57.00 11.61 0.68
N LYS A 33 -57.05 11.44 2.01
CA LYS A 33 -57.34 12.54 2.94
C LYS A 33 -56.30 13.66 2.88
N MET A 34 -55.01 13.33 2.77
CA MET A 34 -53.93 14.31 2.65
C MET A 34 -54.02 15.09 1.33
N ILE A 35 -54.31 14.41 0.22
CA ILE A 35 -54.55 15.00 -1.10
C ILE A 35 -55.75 15.95 -1.03
N ASP A 36 -56.87 15.52 -0.45
CA ASP A 36 -58.09 16.33 -0.30
C ASP A 36 -57.83 17.56 0.58
N GLN A 37 -57.02 17.44 1.62
CA GLN A 37 -56.62 18.55 2.48
C GLN A 37 -55.73 19.55 1.75
N GLU A 38 -54.75 19.07 0.96
CA GLU A 38 -53.88 19.95 0.18
C GLU A 38 -54.60 20.64 -0.98
N LYS A 39 -55.57 19.98 -1.62
CA LYS A 39 -56.48 20.61 -2.60
C LYS A 39 -57.30 21.76 -2.01
N ARG A 40 -57.68 21.66 -0.74
CA ARG A 40 -58.39 22.74 -0.03
C ARG A 40 -57.47 23.93 0.27
N ARG A 41 -56.18 23.67 0.49
CA ARG A 41 -55.16 24.70 0.78
C ARG A 41 -54.64 25.39 -0.47
N THR A 42 -54.42 24.62 -1.54
CA THR A 42 -53.82 25.10 -2.79
C THR A 42 -54.84 25.00 -3.93
N LYS A 43 -55.31 26.15 -4.45
CA LYS A 43 -56.25 26.21 -5.59
C LYS A 43 -55.59 25.86 -6.95
N THR A 44 -54.53 25.05 -6.95
CA THR A 44 -53.68 24.75 -8.11
C THR A 44 -53.81 23.32 -8.61
N LYS A 45 -53.62 23.11 -9.92
CA LYS A 45 -53.77 21.80 -10.59
C LYS A 45 -52.66 20.80 -10.31
N LYS A 46 -51.52 21.22 -9.72
CA LYS A 46 -50.37 20.35 -9.45
C LYS A 46 -50.15 20.28 -7.94
N LEU A 47 -50.37 19.11 -7.35
CA LEU A 47 -50.33 18.89 -5.91
C LEU A 47 -48.94 18.40 -5.51
N GLY A 48 -48.30 19.11 -4.60
CA GLY A 48 -47.07 18.70 -3.93
C GLY A 48 -47.39 18.31 -2.49
N ILE A 49 -47.19 17.04 -2.13
CA ILE A 49 -47.34 16.58 -0.74
C ILE A 49 -45.95 16.27 -0.22
N GLU A 50 -45.61 16.82 0.94
CA GLU A 50 -44.40 16.46 1.67
C GLU A 50 -44.76 15.41 2.72
N ILE A 51 -44.03 14.31 2.72
CA ILE A 51 -44.16 13.21 3.66
C ILE A 51 -42.82 13.02 4.33
N ASP A 52 -42.81 13.20 5.65
CA ASP A 52 -41.69 12.84 6.49
C ASP A 52 -41.90 11.37 6.95
N ASP A 53 -40.90 10.53 6.74
CA ASP A 53 -40.83 9.09 7.05
C ASP A 53 -41.54 8.06 6.12
N PHE A 54 -41.20 6.78 6.32
CA PHE A 54 -41.49 5.65 5.40
C PHE A 54 -43.01 5.46 5.13
N PRO A 55 -43.45 5.49 3.86
CA PRO A 55 -44.87 5.68 3.55
C PRO A 55 -45.76 4.44 3.65
N GLY A 56 -45.27 3.19 3.60
CA GLY A 56 -46.17 2.02 3.45
C GLY A 56 -47.21 1.87 4.58
N VAL A 57 -46.73 1.69 5.81
CA VAL A 57 -47.57 1.57 7.01
C VAL A 57 -48.17 2.93 7.39
N PHE A 58 -47.40 4.00 7.23
CA PHE A 58 -47.86 5.36 7.51
C PHE A 58 -49.07 5.74 6.67
N LEU A 59 -49.09 5.39 5.38
CA LEU A 59 -50.20 5.67 4.46
C LEU A 59 -51.41 4.74 4.68
N GLY A 60 -51.36 3.80 5.62
CA GLY A 60 -52.50 2.92 5.93
C GLY A 60 -52.93 2.06 4.73
N MET A 61 -51.98 1.69 3.87
CA MET A 61 -52.18 0.79 2.74
C MET A 61 -52.45 -0.63 3.25
N THR A 62 -53.72 -0.93 3.53
CA THR A 62 -54.16 -2.20 4.13
C THR A 62 -55.27 -2.82 3.30
N GLU A 63 -55.47 -4.13 3.42
CA GLU A 63 -56.57 -4.86 2.76
C GLU A 63 -57.96 -4.33 3.16
N LYS A 64 -58.07 -3.65 4.31
CA LYS A 64 -59.30 -2.98 4.75
C LYS A 64 -59.72 -1.85 3.80
N VAL A 65 -58.78 -1.28 3.05
CA VAL A 65 -59.02 -0.15 2.12
C VAL A 65 -59.31 -0.63 0.70
N SER A 66 -58.62 -1.67 0.24
CA SER A 66 -58.83 -2.29 -1.08
C SER A 66 -58.40 -3.75 -1.01
N THR A 67 -59.21 -4.65 -1.59
CA THR A 67 -58.82 -6.04 -1.81
C THR A 67 -57.61 -6.10 -2.76
N CYS A 68 -56.60 -6.90 -2.43
CA CYS A 68 -55.30 -6.91 -3.10
C CYS A 68 -54.65 -5.53 -3.07
N ASN A 69 -54.44 -5.01 -1.87
CA ASN A 69 -53.81 -3.73 -1.66
C ASN A 69 -52.38 -3.75 -2.25
N LEU A 70 -51.93 -2.59 -2.75
CA LEU A 70 -50.64 -2.44 -3.39
C LEU A 70 -49.48 -2.91 -2.49
N LEU A 71 -49.56 -2.69 -1.18
CA LEU A 71 -48.55 -3.16 -0.23
C LEU A 71 -48.45 -4.70 -0.24
N GLN A 72 -49.57 -5.40 -0.07
CA GLN A 72 -49.59 -6.86 -0.05
C GLN A 72 -49.25 -7.47 -1.41
N GLN A 73 -49.68 -6.85 -2.52
CA GLN A 73 -49.26 -7.26 -3.86
C GLN A 73 -47.74 -7.13 -4.03
N THR A 74 -47.16 -6.02 -3.55
CA THR A 74 -45.70 -5.80 -3.59
C THR A 74 -44.97 -6.81 -2.72
N GLU A 75 -45.45 -7.08 -1.50
CA GLU A 75 -44.87 -8.11 -0.63
C GLU A 75 -44.92 -9.51 -1.27
N THR A 76 -46.05 -9.85 -1.91
CA THR A 76 -46.20 -11.13 -2.62
C THR A 76 -45.27 -11.23 -3.83
N PHE A 77 -45.13 -10.15 -4.60
CA PHE A 77 -44.19 -10.06 -5.71
C PHE A 77 -42.74 -10.22 -5.24
N LEU A 78 -42.36 -9.53 -4.15
CA LEU A 78 -41.04 -9.63 -3.54
C LEU A 78 -40.79 -10.99 -2.88
N ALA A 79 -41.83 -11.68 -2.38
CA ALA A 79 -41.69 -13.05 -1.90
C ALA A 79 -41.27 -14.02 -3.04
N GLY A 80 -41.64 -13.71 -4.28
CA GLY A 80 -41.20 -14.43 -5.49
C GLY A 80 -39.76 -14.18 -5.92
N MET A 81 -39.00 -13.32 -5.22
CA MET A 81 -37.62 -12.92 -5.59
C MET A 81 -36.65 -14.08 -5.79
N PHE A 82 -36.84 -15.20 -5.09
CA PHE A 82 -35.96 -16.37 -5.21
C PHE A 82 -35.96 -16.98 -6.63
N TYR A 83 -37.07 -16.80 -7.35
CA TYR A 83 -37.25 -17.29 -8.72
C TYR A 83 -36.78 -16.30 -9.79
N TRP A 84 -36.33 -15.10 -9.41
CA TRP A 84 -35.84 -14.11 -10.35
C TRP A 84 -34.53 -14.58 -11.01
N SER A 85 -34.29 -14.07 -12.23
CA SER A 85 -33.02 -14.29 -12.89
C SER A 85 -31.90 -13.50 -12.22
N TRP A 86 -30.65 -13.92 -12.44
CA TRP A 86 -29.46 -13.19 -11.97
C TRP A 86 -29.49 -11.72 -12.40
N ILE A 87 -29.85 -11.47 -13.66
CA ILE A 87 -29.89 -10.13 -14.25
C ILE A 87 -30.97 -9.27 -13.56
N ASP A 88 -32.16 -9.83 -13.31
CA ASP A 88 -33.25 -9.11 -12.66
C ASP A 88 -32.88 -8.67 -11.24
N ILE A 89 -32.17 -9.52 -10.49
CA ILE A 89 -31.67 -9.20 -9.15
C ILE A 89 -30.67 -8.05 -9.21
N LEU A 90 -29.71 -8.08 -10.15
CA LEU A 90 -28.72 -7.02 -10.32
C LEU A 90 -29.33 -5.69 -10.74
N VAL A 91 -30.29 -5.73 -11.67
CA VAL A 91 -31.02 -4.54 -12.12
C VAL A 91 -31.79 -3.95 -10.94
N CYS A 92 -32.48 -4.77 -10.14
CA CYS A 92 -33.20 -4.32 -8.96
C CYS A 92 -32.28 -3.69 -7.91
N LEU A 93 -31.14 -4.35 -7.60
CA LEU A 93 -30.13 -3.80 -6.68
C LEU A 93 -29.60 -2.45 -7.16
N LYS A 94 -29.33 -2.31 -8.46
CA LYS A 94 -28.90 -1.04 -9.05
C LYS A 94 -29.98 0.04 -8.93
N SER A 95 -31.26 -0.33 -9.11
CA SER A 95 -32.40 0.57 -8.95
C SER A 95 -32.66 0.98 -7.49
N CYS A 96 -32.17 0.22 -6.50
CA CYS A 96 -32.24 0.61 -5.09
C CYS A 96 -31.28 1.77 -4.75
N PHE A 97 -30.30 2.10 -5.60
CA PHE A 97 -29.28 3.10 -5.29
C PHE A 97 -29.83 4.49 -4.91
N PRO A 98 -30.76 5.11 -5.66
CA PRO A 98 -31.29 6.45 -5.32
C PRO A 98 -32.09 6.47 -4.01
N ILE A 99 -32.55 5.30 -3.56
CA ILE A 99 -33.43 5.12 -2.41
C ILE A 99 -32.80 4.21 -1.34
N PHE A 100 -31.47 4.14 -1.31
CA PHE A 100 -30.75 3.09 -0.58
C PHE A 100 -31.09 3.05 0.91
N ALA A 101 -31.14 4.21 1.59
CA ALA A 101 -31.47 4.27 3.01
C ALA A 101 -32.86 3.65 3.32
N HIS A 102 -33.86 3.95 2.50
CA HIS A 102 -35.22 3.41 2.63
C HIS A 102 -35.31 1.93 2.22
N ALA A 103 -34.59 1.53 1.18
CA ALA A 103 -34.54 0.14 0.72
C ALA A 103 -33.81 -0.77 1.71
N ASP A 104 -32.79 -0.27 2.40
CA ASP A 104 -32.06 -1.00 3.44
C ASP A 104 -32.90 -1.15 4.71
N SER A 105 -33.52 -0.06 5.17
CA SER A 105 -34.38 -0.07 6.37
C SER A 105 -35.69 -0.87 6.21
N SER A 106 -36.17 -1.06 4.98
CA SER A 106 -37.26 -1.99 4.68
C SER A 106 -36.82 -3.46 4.58
N GLY A 107 -35.51 -3.75 4.64
CA GLY A 107 -34.94 -5.08 4.47
C GLY A 107 -34.95 -5.61 3.03
N LEU A 108 -35.37 -4.79 2.05
CA LEU A 108 -35.39 -5.17 0.63
C LEU A 108 -33.97 -5.45 0.11
N VAL A 109 -33.02 -4.57 0.43
CA VAL A 109 -31.61 -4.75 0.03
C VAL A 109 -31.05 -6.06 0.57
N GLN A 110 -31.30 -6.38 1.84
CA GLN A 110 -30.84 -7.62 2.44
C GLN A 110 -31.45 -8.87 1.78
N LYS A 111 -32.74 -8.84 1.44
CA LYS A 111 -33.40 -9.94 0.72
C LYS A 111 -32.82 -10.13 -0.69
N LEU A 112 -32.56 -9.03 -1.41
CA LEU A 112 -31.97 -9.06 -2.75
C LEU A 112 -30.52 -9.60 -2.71
N ILE A 113 -29.73 -9.16 -1.74
CA ILE A 113 -28.38 -9.69 -1.51
C ILE A 113 -28.45 -11.17 -1.17
N SER A 114 -29.38 -11.59 -0.30
CA SER A 114 -29.55 -13.02 0.02
C SER A 114 -29.88 -13.85 -1.22
N ALA A 115 -30.80 -13.39 -2.06
CA ALA A 115 -31.13 -14.04 -3.33
C ALA A 115 -29.91 -14.10 -4.28
N LEU A 116 -29.15 -13.00 -4.38
CA LEU A 116 -27.91 -12.91 -5.14
C LEU A 116 -26.90 -13.97 -4.67
N LEU A 117 -26.65 -14.05 -3.37
CA LEU A 117 -25.69 -14.99 -2.78
C LEU A 117 -26.10 -16.44 -3.02
N VAL A 118 -27.39 -16.76 -2.93
CA VAL A 118 -27.91 -18.09 -3.27
C VAL A 118 -27.62 -18.43 -4.74
N LYS A 119 -27.82 -17.50 -5.68
CA LYS A 119 -27.51 -17.73 -7.10
C LYS A 119 -26.01 -17.91 -7.34
N ILE A 120 -25.15 -17.22 -6.58
CA ILE A 120 -23.69 -17.46 -6.63
C ILE A 120 -23.38 -18.89 -6.18
N ALA A 121 -23.93 -19.32 -5.04
CA ALA A 121 -23.71 -20.65 -4.48
C ALA A 121 -24.21 -21.78 -5.40
N GLN A 122 -25.38 -21.61 -6.02
CA GLN A 122 -25.95 -22.59 -6.95
C GLN A 122 -25.09 -22.79 -8.21
N ASN A 123 -24.41 -21.74 -8.68
CA ASN A 123 -23.59 -21.79 -9.89
C ASN A 123 -22.11 -22.12 -9.60
N SER A 124 -21.64 -22.03 -8.36
CA SER A 124 -20.26 -22.38 -8.01
C SER A 124 -19.99 -23.88 -8.05
N ASP A 125 -20.99 -24.72 -7.74
CA ASP A 125 -20.84 -26.18 -7.75
C ASP A 125 -20.78 -26.77 -9.18
N ALA A 126 -21.41 -26.10 -10.15
CA ALA A 126 -21.44 -26.55 -11.55
C ALA A 126 -20.08 -26.38 -12.28
N ASN A 127 -19.24 -25.44 -11.84
CA ASN A 127 -17.95 -25.15 -12.50
C ASN A 127 -16.81 -26.09 -12.11
N PHE A 128 -16.96 -26.89 -11.04
CA PHE A 128 -15.99 -27.93 -10.69
C PHE A 128 -16.14 -29.20 -11.56
N ILE A 129 -17.31 -29.41 -12.19
CA ILE A 129 -17.58 -30.63 -12.96
C ILE A 129 -17.13 -30.50 -14.44
N THR A 130 -16.90 -29.29 -14.95
CA THR A 130 -16.55 -29.06 -16.37
C THR A 130 -15.09 -28.69 -16.62
N SER A 131 -14.28 -28.51 -15.57
CA SER A 131 -12.87 -28.10 -15.69
C SER A 131 -11.87 -29.26 -15.58
N SER A 132 -12.31 -30.48 -15.89
CA SER A 132 -11.43 -31.65 -16.04
C SER A 132 -11.66 -32.28 -17.41
N SER A 133 -10.58 -32.34 -18.20
CA SER A 133 -10.42 -33.02 -19.50
C SER A 133 -10.92 -32.32 -20.77
N SER A 134 -9.98 -31.69 -21.48
CA SER A 134 -9.70 -32.03 -22.90
C SER A 134 -8.40 -31.37 -23.37
N SER A 135 -7.29 -31.99 -22.98
CA SER A 135 -6.15 -32.10 -23.87
C SER A 135 -6.61 -32.88 -25.11
N SER A 136 -6.74 -32.21 -26.25
CA SER A 136 -6.71 -32.90 -27.54
C SER A 136 -5.71 -32.20 -28.45
N SER A 137 -4.57 -32.87 -28.54
CA SER A 137 -3.58 -32.73 -29.60
C SER A 137 -4.23 -32.89 -30.97
N SER A 138 -3.81 -32.06 -31.92
CA SER A 138 -4.08 -32.16 -33.36
C SER A 138 -3.82 -33.56 -33.93
N PRO A 139 -4.30 -33.79 -35.17
CA PRO A 139 -3.39 -34.29 -36.19
C PRO A 139 -3.36 -33.39 -37.44
N GLU A 140 -2.19 -33.38 -38.05
CA GLU A 140 -1.83 -32.72 -39.30
C GLU A 140 -2.59 -33.31 -40.50
N THR A 141 -2.88 -32.51 -41.53
CA THR A 141 -2.25 -32.65 -42.87
C THR A 141 -2.76 -31.63 -43.90
N ALA A 142 -1.81 -31.22 -44.75
CA ALA A 142 -1.93 -30.75 -46.14
C ALA A 142 -2.20 -29.26 -46.45
N SER A 143 -1.07 -28.59 -46.74
CA SER A 143 -0.79 -27.80 -47.96
C SER A 143 -0.85 -26.27 -47.89
N GLY A 144 0.27 -25.63 -48.29
CA GLY A 144 0.25 -24.25 -48.81
C GLY A 144 1.34 -23.27 -48.32
N TYR A 145 2.60 -23.53 -48.65
CA TYR A 145 3.67 -22.57 -48.99
C TYR A 145 3.78 -21.15 -48.34
N ARG A 146 4.98 -20.89 -47.74
CA ARG A 146 5.84 -19.67 -47.77
C ARG A 146 5.32 -18.37 -47.09
N PHE A 147 6.13 -17.50 -46.44
CA PHE A 147 7.57 -17.32 -46.21
C PHE A 147 7.73 -16.49 -44.92
N SER A 148 8.86 -16.64 -44.21
CA SER A 148 9.30 -15.78 -43.12
C SER A 148 9.87 -14.45 -43.63
N SER A 149 9.57 -13.33 -42.95
CA SER A 149 10.58 -12.33 -42.56
C SER A 149 10.04 -11.24 -41.62
N SER A 150 10.97 -10.79 -40.78
CA SER A 150 10.91 -9.89 -39.64
C SER A 150 10.33 -8.49 -39.86
N SER A 151 9.64 -7.97 -38.83
CA SER A 151 9.89 -6.60 -38.35
C SER A 151 9.43 -6.43 -36.90
N LYS A 152 10.37 -5.91 -36.09
CA LYS A 152 10.22 -5.48 -34.70
C LYS A 152 9.19 -4.34 -34.58
N SER A 153 8.29 -4.42 -33.60
CA SER A 153 7.94 -3.30 -32.72
C SER A 153 7.02 -3.74 -31.59
N THR A 154 7.37 -3.30 -30.38
CA THR A 154 6.61 -3.20 -29.12
C THR A 154 6.16 -4.50 -28.43
N PRO A 155 6.76 -4.87 -27.26
CA PRO A 155 6.15 -5.83 -26.36
C PRO A 155 5.03 -5.14 -25.58
N ASP A 156 3.80 -5.63 -25.73
CA ASP A 156 2.67 -5.25 -24.91
C ASP A 156 3.01 -5.42 -23.42
N LEU A 157 2.95 -4.29 -22.72
CA LEU A 157 3.12 -4.17 -21.29
C LEU A 157 1.94 -4.85 -20.56
N ILE A 158 2.31 -5.85 -19.74
CA ILE A 158 1.60 -6.24 -18.51
C ILE A 158 0.25 -6.95 -18.74
N LYS A 159 0.30 -8.20 -19.22
CA LYS A 159 -0.63 -9.23 -18.74
C LYS A 159 -0.14 -9.73 -17.37
N SER A 160 -0.47 -8.98 -16.31
CA SER A 160 -0.45 -9.55 -14.95
C SER A 160 -1.60 -10.56 -14.86
N SER A 161 -1.26 -11.84 -14.82
CA SER A 161 -2.16 -12.99 -14.74
C SER A 161 -3.27 -12.85 -13.70
N PRO A 162 -4.55 -13.05 -14.04
CA PRO A 162 -5.54 -13.43 -13.04
C PRO A 162 -5.77 -14.94 -13.15
N SER A 163 -5.23 -15.72 -12.22
CA SER A 163 -5.75 -17.08 -11.99
C SER A 163 -7.24 -16.99 -11.64
N SER A 164 -8.06 -17.70 -12.41
CA SER A 164 -9.52 -17.86 -12.34
C SER A 164 -10.31 -16.69 -11.75
N LYS A 165 -10.60 -15.67 -12.56
CA LYS A 165 -11.68 -14.72 -12.21
C LYS A 165 -12.98 -15.51 -12.04
N ALA A 166 -13.69 -15.31 -10.94
CA ALA A 166 -15.03 -15.88 -10.82
C ALA A 166 -15.96 -15.20 -11.83
N TRP A 167 -16.92 -15.95 -12.37
CA TRP A 167 -17.82 -15.49 -13.43
C TRP A 167 -18.60 -14.22 -13.04
N TRP A 168 -18.90 -14.03 -11.74
CA TRP A 168 -19.68 -12.92 -11.21
C TRP A 168 -18.90 -11.62 -10.96
N PHE A 169 -17.57 -11.62 -11.14
CA PHE A 169 -16.73 -10.46 -10.79
C PHE A 169 -17.08 -9.20 -11.58
N GLU A 170 -17.30 -9.33 -12.90
CA GLU A 170 -17.60 -8.19 -13.78
C GLU A 170 -19.02 -7.67 -13.52
N ASP A 171 -19.96 -8.59 -13.34
CA ASP A 171 -21.37 -8.27 -13.11
C ASP A 171 -21.57 -7.48 -11.81
N LEU A 172 -20.91 -7.90 -10.72
CA LEU A 172 -20.98 -7.17 -9.45
C LEU A 172 -20.18 -5.86 -9.49
N ALA A 173 -19.15 -5.73 -10.33
CA ALA A 173 -18.33 -4.52 -10.35
C ALA A 173 -19.07 -3.26 -10.84
N VAL A 174 -20.23 -3.45 -11.47
CA VAL A 174 -21.15 -2.38 -11.89
C VAL A 174 -21.92 -1.78 -10.70
N LEU A 175 -22.03 -2.51 -9.59
CA LEU A 175 -22.79 -2.06 -8.42
C LEU A 175 -22.09 -0.92 -7.66
N PRO A 176 -22.86 -0.03 -7.01
CA PRO A 176 -22.34 1.00 -6.11
C PRO A 176 -21.57 0.45 -4.88
N PRO A 177 -20.62 1.22 -4.31
CA PRO A 177 -19.78 0.76 -3.20
C PRO A 177 -20.57 0.39 -1.93
N ASN A 178 -21.63 1.12 -1.58
CA ASN A 178 -22.49 0.82 -0.45
C ASN A 178 -23.21 -0.53 -0.57
N ILE A 179 -23.59 -0.94 -1.79
CA ILE A 179 -24.18 -2.26 -2.03
C ILE A 179 -23.11 -3.34 -1.89
N ILE A 180 -21.92 -3.13 -2.47
CA ILE A 180 -20.81 -4.08 -2.33
C ILE A 180 -20.41 -4.26 -0.87
N GLU A 181 -20.37 -3.18 -0.09
CA GLU A 181 -20.12 -3.25 1.35
C GLU A 181 -21.14 -4.14 2.06
N LYS A 182 -22.44 -3.97 1.79
CA LYS A 182 -23.50 -4.83 2.34
C LYS A 182 -23.40 -6.28 1.88
N VAL A 183 -22.98 -6.53 0.65
CA VAL A 183 -22.74 -7.90 0.13
C VAL A 183 -21.62 -8.57 0.93
N ILE A 184 -20.51 -7.86 1.15
CA ILE A 184 -19.36 -8.38 1.90
C ILE A 184 -19.68 -8.56 3.38
N GLN A 185 -20.47 -7.66 3.98
CA GLN A 185 -20.99 -7.80 5.34
C GLN A 185 -21.92 -9.01 5.47
N SER A 186 -22.80 -9.25 4.49
CA SER A 186 -23.70 -10.42 4.49
C SER A 186 -22.95 -11.75 4.36
N LEU A 187 -21.77 -11.72 3.74
CA LEU A 187 -20.86 -12.86 3.67
C LEU A 187 -20.00 -13.04 4.93
N GLY A 188 -20.11 -12.15 5.92
CA GLY A 188 -19.30 -12.19 7.14
C GLY A 188 -17.81 -11.96 6.88
N ALA A 189 -17.46 -11.23 5.81
CA ALA A 189 -16.08 -11.03 5.36
C ALA A 189 -15.70 -9.55 5.29
N TYR A 190 -16.28 -8.72 6.14
CA TYR A 190 -16.01 -7.28 6.15
C TYR A 190 -14.92 -6.93 7.17
N GLY A 191 -14.03 -6.00 6.80
CA GLY A 191 -12.89 -5.60 7.64
C GLY A 191 -12.04 -6.79 8.09
N PRO A 192 -11.85 -6.98 9.42
CA PRO A 192 -10.98 -8.01 9.96
C PRO A 192 -11.51 -9.44 9.79
N ASP A 193 -12.78 -9.61 9.40
CA ASP A 193 -13.36 -10.94 9.21
C ASP A 193 -13.05 -11.52 7.80
N ASN A 194 -12.43 -10.73 6.92
CA ASN A 194 -12.08 -11.19 5.58
C ASN A 194 -10.90 -12.16 5.58
N ASN A 195 -11.20 -13.46 5.57
CA ASN A 195 -10.23 -14.55 5.42
C ASN A 195 -10.32 -15.23 4.04
N SER A 196 -11.17 -14.74 3.14
CA SER A 196 -11.44 -15.37 1.86
C SER A 196 -10.58 -14.80 0.74
N LEU A 197 -9.72 -15.62 0.15
CA LEU A 197 -8.89 -15.22 -0.98
C LEU A 197 -9.74 -14.80 -2.19
N ILE A 198 -10.87 -15.46 -2.44
CA ILE A 198 -11.73 -15.13 -3.58
C ILE A 198 -12.42 -13.77 -3.42
N LEU A 199 -12.89 -13.45 -2.21
CA LEU A 199 -13.47 -12.13 -1.91
C LEU A 199 -12.40 -11.04 -1.94
N THR A 200 -11.20 -11.34 -1.43
CA THR A 200 -10.06 -10.43 -1.52
C THR A 200 -9.72 -10.11 -2.98
N ARG A 201 -9.65 -11.12 -3.86
CA ARG A 201 -9.40 -10.92 -5.30
C ARG A 201 -10.53 -10.16 -5.98
N PHE A 202 -11.78 -10.41 -5.59
CA PHE A 202 -12.92 -9.63 -6.06
C PHE A 202 -12.81 -8.15 -5.67
N LEU A 203 -12.51 -7.86 -4.40
CA LEU A 203 -12.37 -6.48 -3.93
C LEU A 203 -11.24 -5.75 -4.65
N LEU A 204 -10.09 -6.40 -4.85
CA LEU A 204 -8.99 -5.83 -5.65
C LEU A 204 -9.41 -5.57 -7.10
N HIS A 205 -10.20 -6.47 -7.70
CA HIS A 205 -10.76 -6.28 -9.04
C HIS A 205 -11.74 -5.09 -9.08
N TYR A 206 -12.62 -4.99 -8.10
CA TYR A 206 -13.60 -3.92 -7.96
C TYR A 206 -12.91 -2.55 -7.82
N LEU A 207 -11.92 -2.45 -6.93
CA LEU A 207 -11.13 -1.25 -6.68
C LEU A 207 -10.28 -0.85 -7.90
N LYS A 208 -9.70 -1.83 -8.60
CA LYS A 208 -9.02 -1.58 -9.88
C LYS A 208 -9.97 -0.93 -10.89
N SER A 209 -11.16 -1.51 -11.05
CA SER A 209 -12.18 -1.03 -11.99
C SER A 209 -12.69 0.35 -11.60
N ALA A 210 -12.85 0.63 -10.30
CA ALA A 210 -13.17 1.96 -9.79
C ALA A 210 -12.04 2.98 -10.06
N ALA A 211 -10.78 2.59 -9.91
CA ALA A 211 -9.63 3.46 -10.16
C ALA A 211 -9.47 3.83 -11.65
N GLN A 212 -9.84 2.93 -12.57
CA GLN A 212 -9.81 3.17 -14.02
C GLN A 212 -10.98 4.05 -14.49
N ARG A 213 -12.16 3.93 -13.88
CA ARG A 213 -13.35 4.76 -14.18
C ARG A 213 -13.16 6.25 -13.89
N LYS A 214 -12.12 6.59 -13.12
CA LYS A 214 -11.68 7.95 -12.79
C LYS A 214 -11.42 8.84 -14.01
N ALA A 215 -11.20 8.25 -15.19
CA ALA A 215 -10.99 8.97 -16.43
C ALA A 215 -12.28 9.43 -17.14
N ILE A 216 -13.45 8.88 -16.79
CA ILE A 216 -14.65 9.02 -17.65
C ILE A 216 -15.83 9.67 -16.92
N ASN A 217 -16.12 9.36 -15.65
CA ASN A 217 -17.21 10.00 -14.87
C ASN A 217 -17.04 9.68 -13.37
N GLN A 218 -16.68 10.67 -12.55
CA GLN A 218 -16.47 10.45 -11.11
C GLN A 218 -17.80 10.54 -10.36
N LEU A 219 -18.56 9.44 -10.35
CA LEU A 219 -19.89 9.35 -9.70
C LEU A 219 -19.82 9.26 -8.17
N TYR A 220 -18.67 8.86 -7.61
CA TYR A 220 -18.49 8.52 -6.19
C TYR A 220 -17.24 9.19 -5.61
N SER A 221 -17.30 9.57 -4.34
CA SER A 221 -16.17 10.13 -3.62
C SER A 221 -15.16 9.02 -3.27
N LYS A 222 -13.87 9.35 -3.17
CA LYS A 222 -12.84 8.36 -2.83
C LYS A 222 -13.08 7.72 -1.46
N CYS A 223 -13.66 8.46 -0.53
CA CYS A 223 -13.90 8.03 0.84
C CYS A 223 -14.92 6.87 0.91
N GLU A 224 -15.87 6.79 -0.02
CA GLU A 224 -16.89 5.71 -0.07
C GLU A 224 -16.28 4.33 -0.37
N TYR A 225 -15.06 4.28 -0.90
CA TYR A 225 -14.34 3.02 -1.14
C TYR A 225 -13.40 2.66 0.01
N GLY A 226 -13.23 3.52 1.03
CA GLY A 226 -12.23 3.35 2.09
C GLY A 226 -12.41 2.04 2.85
N GLY A 227 -13.62 1.75 3.34
CA GLY A 227 -13.90 0.51 4.07
C GLY A 227 -13.69 -0.77 3.24
N LEU A 228 -14.03 -0.72 1.95
CA LEU A 228 -13.77 -1.81 1.02
C LEU A 228 -12.29 -2.01 0.73
N ALA A 229 -11.53 -0.91 0.62
CA ALA A 229 -10.09 -0.95 0.42
C ALA A 229 -9.37 -1.50 1.66
N ASP A 230 -9.78 -1.08 2.86
CA ASP A 230 -9.29 -1.60 4.13
C ASP A 230 -9.57 -3.12 4.25
N THR A 231 -10.78 -3.56 3.91
CA THR A 231 -11.18 -4.99 3.90
C THR A 231 -10.35 -5.81 2.90
N ALA A 232 -10.06 -5.25 1.72
CA ALA A 232 -9.22 -5.91 0.73
C ALA A 232 -7.79 -6.09 1.24
N ILE A 233 -7.22 -5.06 1.86
CA ILE A 233 -5.87 -5.12 2.42
C ILE A 233 -5.80 -6.11 3.59
N HIS A 234 -6.80 -6.13 4.46
CA HIS A 234 -6.84 -7.12 5.53
C HIS A 234 -6.71 -8.54 4.96
N GLY A 235 -7.51 -8.89 3.97
CA GLY A 235 -7.42 -10.19 3.29
C GLY A 235 -6.06 -10.44 2.64
N VAL A 236 -5.46 -9.44 1.99
CA VAL A 236 -4.10 -9.55 1.42
C VAL A 236 -3.05 -9.81 2.51
N VAL A 237 -3.14 -9.11 3.64
CA VAL A 237 -2.19 -9.26 4.76
C VAL A 237 -2.36 -10.61 5.45
N THR A 238 -3.59 -11.09 5.63
CA THR A 238 -3.90 -12.38 6.26
C THR A 238 -3.42 -13.56 5.43
N VAL A 239 -3.67 -13.56 4.12
CA VAL A 239 -3.18 -14.65 3.24
C VAL A 239 -1.68 -14.49 2.94
N GLY A 240 -1.15 -13.27 3.03
CA GLY A 240 0.28 -13.00 3.08
C GLY A 240 1.05 -13.42 1.83
N LYS A 241 2.30 -13.86 2.04
CA LYS A 241 3.28 -14.19 0.99
C LYS A 241 2.93 -15.43 0.17
N GLU A 242 1.98 -16.24 0.63
CA GLU A 242 1.63 -17.51 0.00
C GLU A 242 0.77 -17.34 -1.25
N ALA A 243 -0.10 -16.32 -1.27
CA ALA A 243 -1.02 -16.08 -2.37
C ALA A 243 -0.62 -14.94 -3.31
N PHE A 244 0.31 -14.06 -2.89
CA PHE A 244 0.68 -12.87 -3.64
C PHE A 244 2.19 -12.77 -3.84
N SER A 245 2.60 -12.48 -5.08
CA SER A 245 3.97 -12.09 -5.41
C SER A 245 4.27 -10.65 -4.97
N CYS A 246 5.55 -10.32 -4.78
CA CYS A 246 5.97 -8.95 -4.44
C CYS A 246 5.45 -7.90 -5.44
N ARG A 247 5.47 -8.23 -6.74
CA ARG A 247 4.95 -7.38 -7.80
C ARG A 247 3.44 -7.14 -7.68
N GLU A 248 2.67 -8.18 -7.35
CA GLU A 248 1.23 -8.05 -7.11
C GLU A 248 0.95 -7.18 -5.88
N LEU A 249 1.72 -7.33 -4.79
CA LEU A 249 1.54 -6.51 -3.60
C LEU A 249 1.85 -5.02 -3.86
N LEU A 250 2.90 -4.72 -4.63
CA LEU A 250 3.20 -3.36 -5.06
C LEU A 250 2.12 -2.80 -5.99
N TRP A 251 1.55 -3.64 -6.84
CA TRP A 251 0.39 -3.28 -7.65
C TRP A 251 -0.86 -3.01 -6.80
N VAL A 252 -1.14 -3.83 -5.79
CA VAL A 252 -2.21 -3.63 -4.81
C VAL A 252 -2.01 -2.28 -4.14
N LEU A 253 -0.83 -2.00 -3.59
CA LEU A 253 -0.50 -0.74 -2.93
C LEU A 253 -0.82 0.47 -3.82
N ARG A 254 -0.48 0.41 -5.11
CA ARG A 254 -0.76 1.49 -6.08
C ARG A 254 -2.26 1.73 -6.26
N ILE A 255 -3.07 0.67 -6.30
CA ILE A 255 -4.53 0.78 -6.44
C ILE A 255 -5.14 1.35 -5.16
N VAL A 256 -4.83 0.72 -4.03
CA VAL A 256 -5.50 1.01 -2.76
C VAL A 256 -5.14 2.41 -2.22
N SER A 257 -3.93 2.91 -2.52
CA SER A 257 -3.49 4.25 -2.10
C SER A 257 -4.38 5.38 -2.64
N GLY A 258 -5.14 5.13 -3.70
CA GLY A 258 -6.07 6.10 -4.28
C GLY A 258 -7.38 6.31 -3.50
N PHE A 259 -7.68 5.46 -2.51
CA PHE A 259 -8.99 5.35 -1.85
C PHE A 259 -9.01 5.76 -0.36
N GLY A 260 -7.97 6.43 0.14
CA GLY A 260 -7.99 7.00 1.49
C GLY A 260 -7.91 5.94 2.60
N LEU A 261 -6.89 5.08 2.53
CA LEU A 261 -6.67 3.97 3.46
C LEU A 261 -6.43 4.41 4.90
N ASN A 262 -6.90 3.58 5.83
CA ASN A 262 -6.47 3.68 7.21
C ASN A 262 -4.96 3.39 7.33
N LYS A 263 -4.30 4.13 8.23
CA LYS A 263 -2.85 4.06 8.44
C LYS A 263 -2.41 2.67 8.87
N ASP A 264 -3.20 1.96 9.67
CA ASP A 264 -2.82 0.65 10.20
C ASP A 264 -2.77 -0.42 9.10
N TYR A 265 -3.79 -0.48 8.24
CA TYR A 265 -3.79 -1.38 7.08
C TYR A 265 -2.68 -1.04 6.09
N LYS A 266 -2.42 0.26 5.87
CA LYS A 266 -1.29 0.69 5.03
C LYS A 266 0.05 0.21 5.59
N VAL A 267 0.28 0.36 6.90
CA VAL A 267 1.52 -0.10 7.54
C VAL A 267 1.62 -1.63 7.48
N GLY A 268 0.52 -2.36 7.66
CA GLY A 268 0.48 -3.82 7.50
C GLY A 268 0.88 -4.26 6.09
N LEU A 269 0.34 -3.61 5.05
CA LEU A 269 0.71 -3.88 3.66
C LEU A 269 2.17 -3.53 3.36
N GLU A 270 2.66 -2.37 3.83
CA GLU A 270 4.06 -1.96 3.66
C GLU A 270 5.01 -2.94 4.38
N LYS A 271 4.64 -3.48 5.54
CA LYS A 271 5.40 -4.53 6.23
C LYS A 271 5.47 -5.82 5.42
N LEU A 272 4.35 -6.26 4.86
CA LEU A 272 4.30 -7.46 4.02
C LEU A 272 5.17 -7.31 2.76
N ILE A 273 5.06 -6.17 2.07
CA ILE A 273 5.89 -5.84 0.89
C ILE A 273 7.37 -5.78 1.27
N GLY A 274 7.69 -5.09 2.37
CA GLY A 274 9.05 -4.98 2.89
C GLY A 274 9.67 -6.36 3.14
N GLY A 275 8.92 -7.31 3.70
CA GLY A 275 9.36 -8.69 3.91
C GLY A 275 9.60 -9.53 2.64
N MET A 276 9.31 -9.00 1.45
CA MET A 276 9.54 -9.63 0.14
C MET A 276 10.38 -8.76 -0.80
N LEU A 277 11.03 -7.71 -0.28
CA LEU A 277 11.76 -6.74 -1.10
C LEU A 277 12.91 -7.36 -1.90
N ASP A 278 13.43 -8.52 -1.47
CA ASP A 278 14.41 -9.30 -2.20
C ASP A 278 13.89 -9.88 -3.53
N GLN A 279 12.57 -9.96 -3.71
CA GLN A 279 11.93 -10.43 -4.93
C GLN A 279 11.53 -9.30 -5.90
N ALA A 280 11.64 -8.04 -5.47
CA ALA A 280 11.27 -6.88 -6.28
C ALA A 280 12.29 -6.61 -7.39
N THR A 281 11.80 -6.02 -8.49
CA THR A 281 12.64 -5.45 -9.55
C THR A 281 12.73 -3.93 -9.40
N LEU A 282 13.63 -3.30 -10.16
CA LEU A 282 13.78 -1.84 -10.16
C LEU A 282 12.45 -1.18 -10.57
N ASP A 283 11.82 -1.65 -11.64
CA ASP A 283 10.57 -1.10 -12.17
C ASP A 283 9.41 -1.16 -11.16
N ASP A 284 9.43 -2.15 -10.26
CA ASP A 284 8.42 -2.29 -9.23
C ASP A 284 8.54 -1.17 -8.16
N LEU A 285 9.75 -0.67 -7.90
CA LEU A 285 10.05 0.41 -6.94
C LEU A 285 9.79 1.81 -7.52
N LEU A 286 9.74 1.95 -8.85
CA LEU A 286 9.51 3.22 -9.53
C LEU A 286 8.04 3.64 -9.45
N VAL A 287 7.60 4.06 -8.25
CA VAL A 287 6.26 4.57 -7.98
C VAL A 287 6.26 6.09 -8.09
N SER A 288 5.34 6.65 -8.89
CA SER A 288 5.25 8.11 -9.09
C SER A 288 4.96 8.88 -7.80
N GLY A 289 5.68 9.98 -7.58
CA GLY A 289 5.47 10.89 -6.46
C GLY A 289 4.22 11.77 -6.61
N HIS A 290 3.68 12.27 -5.50
CA HIS A 290 2.54 13.20 -5.49
C HIS A 290 2.93 14.69 -5.45
N ASP A 291 4.22 15.04 -5.33
CA ASP A 291 4.66 16.41 -5.03
C ASP A 291 5.96 16.80 -5.79
N ARG A 292 5.81 17.12 -7.08
CA ARG A 292 6.85 17.57 -8.05
C ARG A 292 8.06 16.64 -8.28
N ALA A 293 8.39 15.79 -7.32
CA ALA A 293 9.35 14.70 -7.44
C ALA A 293 8.78 13.60 -8.33
N VAL A 294 9.64 13.03 -9.17
CA VAL A 294 9.23 12.00 -10.14
C VAL A 294 8.81 10.72 -9.41
N TYR A 295 9.49 10.39 -8.31
CA TYR A 295 9.29 9.14 -7.55
C TYR A 295 8.97 9.36 -6.06
N ASP A 296 8.17 8.47 -5.47
CA ASP A 296 7.91 8.44 -4.03
C ASP A 296 9.05 7.73 -3.26
N VAL A 297 10.13 8.47 -3.05
CA VAL A 297 11.28 8.00 -2.26
C VAL A 297 10.89 7.66 -0.80
N ASN A 298 9.90 8.33 -0.23
CA ASN A 298 9.49 8.08 1.14
C ASN A 298 8.84 6.69 1.28
N LEU A 299 8.09 6.25 0.27
CA LEU A 299 7.56 4.88 0.23
C LEU A 299 8.70 3.87 0.25
N VAL A 300 9.68 4.02 -0.64
CA VAL A 300 10.83 3.10 -0.72
C VAL A 300 11.58 3.04 0.61
N LEU A 301 11.80 4.18 1.28
CA LEU A 301 12.40 4.21 2.61
C LEU A 301 11.61 3.43 3.66
N ARG A 302 10.27 3.50 3.63
CA ARG A 302 9.43 2.71 4.55
C ARG A 302 9.51 1.21 4.24
N LEU A 303 9.55 0.83 2.97
CA LEU A 303 9.73 -0.57 2.55
C LEU A 303 11.10 -1.13 2.97
N ILE A 304 12.18 -0.35 2.82
CA ILE A 304 13.52 -0.76 3.26
C ILE A 304 13.55 -0.92 4.78
N ARG A 305 12.98 0.02 5.54
CA ARG A 305 12.89 -0.09 7.00
C ARG A 305 12.09 -1.32 7.42
N ALA A 306 11.00 -1.62 6.74
CA ALA A 306 10.22 -2.84 6.98
C ALA A 306 11.03 -4.12 6.67
N PHE A 307 11.82 -4.13 5.58
CA PHE A 307 12.71 -5.24 5.25
C PHE A 307 13.80 -5.45 6.31
N VAL A 308 14.50 -4.38 6.72
CA VAL A 308 15.60 -4.44 7.71
C VAL A 308 15.11 -4.89 9.09
N ASN A 309 13.86 -4.58 9.43
CA ASN A 309 13.24 -4.99 10.70
C ASN A 309 12.51 -6.36 10.61
N SER A 310 12.65 -7.09 9.49
CA SER A 310 12.03 -8.40 9.33
C SER A 310 12.86 -9.50 10.02
N ASP A 311 12.19 -10.48 10.62
CA ASP A 311 12.85 -11.59 11.33
C ASP A 311 13.52 -12.60 10.37
N GLU A 312 13.13 -12.63 9.09
CA GLU A 312 13.59 -13.63 8.08
C GLU A 312 14.79 -13.15 7.23
N LEU A 313 15.72 -12.42 7.84
CA LEU A 313 16.86 -11.86 7.11
C LEU A 313 18.00 -12.86 6.94
N SER A 314 18.24 -13.24 5.68
CA SER A 314 19.47 -13.91 5.28
C SER A 314 20.45 -12.91 4.66
N ILE A 315 21.75 -13.16 4.82
CA ILE A 315 22.80 -12.36 4.18
C ILE A 315 22.60 -12.29 2.66
N HIS A 316 22.15 -13.40 2.04
CA HIS A 316 21.87 -13.44 0.59
C HIS A 316 20.72 -12.51 0.19
N LYS A 317 19.59 -12.52 0.92
CA LYS A 317 18.47 -11.59 0.70
C LYS A 317 18.93 -10.15 0.88
N MET A 318 19.68 -9.87 1.95
CA MET A 318 20.22 -8.53 2.23
C MET A 318 21.11 -8.03 1.10
N LYS A 319 22.02 -8.86 0.58
CA LYS A 319 22.87 -8.49 -0.57
C LYS A 319 22.08 -8.26 -1.86
N LYS A 320 21.01 -9.04 -2.08
CA LYS A 320 20.13 -8.84 -3.24
C LYS A 320 19.40 -7.51 -3.16
N VAL A 321 18.86 -7.16 -1.99
CA VAL A 321 18.24 -5.84 -1.74
C VAL A 321 19.28 -4.73 -1.84
N GLY A 322 20.49 -4.89 -1.32
CA GLY A 322 21.59 -3.93 -1.50
C GLY A 322 21.83 -3.57 -2.97
N ARG A 323 21.95 -4.58 -3.84
CA ARG A 323 22.08 -4.36 -5.29
C ARG A 323 20.86 -3.68 -5.92
N LEU A 324 19.66 -3.97 -5.43
CA LEU A 324 18.43 -3.33 -5.91
C LEU A 324 18.39 -1.85 -5.53
N ILE A 325 18.75 -1.52 -4.28
CA ILE A 325 18.77 -0.14 -3.79
C ILE A 325 19.87 0.67 -4.48
N ASP A 326 21.03 0.09 -4.78
CA ASP A 326 22.08 0.77 -5.54
C ASP A 326 21.63 1.13 -6.97
N LYS A 327 20.86 0.25 -7.63
CA LYS A 327 20.24 0.55 -8.92
C LYS A 327 19.18 1.65 -8.79
N TYR A 328 18.35 1.59 -7.77
CA TYR A 328 17.33 2.60 -7.49
C TYR A 328 17.95 3.98 -7.21
N LEU A 329 19.05 4.04 -6.46
CA LEU A 329 19.83 5.27 -6.25
C LEU A 329 20.28 5.86 -7.59
N GLY A 330 20.83 5.03 -8.48
CA GLY A 330 21.22 5.47 -9.82
C GLY A 330 20.06 6.09 -10.62
N GLU A 331 18.86 5.49 -10.53
CA GLU A 331 17.68 5.94 -11.26
C GLU A 331 17.10 7.26 -10.73
N ILE A 332 17.10 7.47 -9.41
CA ILE A 332 16.58 8.71 -8.82
C ILE A 332 17.60 9.87 -8.84
N SER A 333 18.89 9.57 -9.03
CA SER A 333 19.97 10.56 -8.98
C SER A 333 19.82 11.74 -9.95
N PRO A 334 19.32 11.56 -11.19
CA PRO A 334 19.13 12.66 -12.13
C PRO A 334 17.94 13.60 -11.82
N ASP A 335 17.06 13.24 -10.89
CA ASP A 335 15.87 14.03 -10.56
C ASP A 335 16.26 15.34 -9.85
N GLN A 336 16.11 16.47 -10.54
CA GLN A 336 16.43 17.82 -10.04
C GLN A 336 15.62 18.23 -8.79
N ASN A 337 14.47 17.58 -8.56
CA ASN A 337 13.63 17.86 -7.40
C ASN A 337 14.00 16.95 -6.19
N LEU A 338 14.96 16.04 -6.36
CA LEU A 338 15.42 15.18 -5.28
C LEU A 338 16.27 16.00 -4.30
N LYS A 339 15.90 15.96 -3.02
CA LYS A 339 16.68 16.60 -1.95
C LYS A 339 17.81 15.69 -1.50
N ILE A 340 18.95 16.28 -1.13
CA ILE A 340 20.12 15.58 -0.57
C ILE A 340 19.73 14.68 0.61
N SER A 341 18.86 15.16 1.51
CA SER A 341 18.41 14.39 2.67
C SER A 341 17.66 13.11 2.31
N LYS A 342 16.87 13.12 1.22
CA LYS A 342 16.17 11.93 0.74
C LYS A 342 17.15 10.97 0.06
N PHE A 343 18.08 11.48 -0.74
CA PHE A 343 19.12 10.68 -1.37
C PHE A 343 19.99 9.96 -0.32
N LEU A 344 20.52 10.70 0.64
CA LEU A 344 21.32 10.15 1.75
C LEU A 344 20.51 9.15 2.57
N GLY A 345 19.24 9.47 2.86
CA GLY A 345 18.36 8.55 3.58
C GLY A 345 18.24 7.19 2.89
N VAL A 346 18.27 7.13 1.55
CA VAL A 346 18.27 5.86 0.80
C VAL A 346 19.66 5.21 0.81
N ALA A 347 20.73 5.98 0.58
CA ALA A 347 22.09 5.47 0.56
C ALA A 347 22.48 4.79 1.89
N GLU A 348 22.10 5.40 3.02
CA GLU A 348 22.43 4.98 4.38
C GLU A 348 21.36 4.05 5.00
N SER A 349 20.32 3.68 4.23
CA SER A 349 19.20 2.86 4.75
C SER A 349 19.55 1.40 5.04
N LEU A 350 20.66 0.90 4.49
CA LEU A 350 21.11 -0.48 4.61
C LEU A 350 22.47 -0.55 5.32
N PRO A 351 22.71 -1.59 6.14
CA PRO A 351 23.99 -1.78 6.81
C PRO A 351 25.10 -2.14 5.83
N ASP A 352 26.35 -1.87 6.20
CA ASP A 352 27.53 -2.06 5.32
C ASP A 352 27.67 -3.47 4.75
N PHE A 353 27.30 -4.52 5.49
CA PHE A 353 27.39 -5.90 5.01
C PHE A 353 26.36 -6.25 3.93
N ALA A 354 25.35 -5.40 3.72
CA ALA A 354 24.41 -5.53 2.60
C ALA A 354 25.08 -5.27 1.25
N ARG A 355 26.24 -4.60 1.26
CA ARG A 355 27.00 -4.28 0.06
C ARG A 355 28.35 -4.98 0.08
N ASP A 356 28.60 -5.74 -0.99
CA ASP A 356 29.92 -6.30 -1.27
C ASP A 356 30.88 -5.19 -1.74
N ARG A 357 30.37 -4.24 -2.53
CA ARG A 357 31.10 -3.10 -3.06
C ARG A 357 30.24 -1.85 -3.05
N PHE A 358 30.86 -0.69 -2.88
CA PHE A 358 30.19 0.62 -2.94
C PHE A 358 30.28 1.30 -4.31
N ASP A 359 30.75 0.58 -5.33
CA ASP A 359 30.89 1.07 -6.71
C ASP A 359 29.57 1.63 -7.26
N GLY A 360 28.45 0.95 -7.00
CA GLY A 360 27.12 1.39 -7.44
C GLY A 360 26.67 2.68 -6.76
N VAL A 361 26.92 2.79 -5.46
CA VAL A 361 26.62 4.00 -4.67
C VAL A 361 27.46 5.18 -5.16
N TYR A 362 28.75 4.98 -5.43
CA TYR A 362 29.61 6.04 -5.99
C TYR A 362 29.10 6.52 -7.35
N ARG A 363 28.73 5.59 -8.25
CA ARG A 363 28.15 5.98 -9.56
C ARG A 363 26.89 6.82 -9.39
N ALA A 364 26.01 6.45 -8.46
CA ALA A 364 24.83 7.25 -8.14
C ALA A 364 25.19 8.65 -7.60
N VAL A 365 26.17 8.74 -6.68
CA VAL A 365 26.67 10.02 -6.16
C VAL A 365 27.24 10.90 -7.27
N ASP A 366 28.04 10.34 -8.18
CA ASP A 366 28.61 11.10 -9.30
C ASP A 366 27.51 11.62 -10.24
N ILE A 367 26.53 10.78 -10.59
CA ILE A 367 25.35 11.20 -11.38
C ILE A 367 24.59 12.31 -10.65
N TYR A 368 24.36 12.17 -9.34
CA TYR A 368 23.64 13.18 -8.56
C TYR A 368 24.38 14.53 -8.59
N ILE A 369 25.70 14.53 -8.35
CA ILE A 369 26.52 15.75 -8.38
C ILE A 369 26.56 16.35 -9.80
N GLN A 370 26.60 15.51 -10.84
CA GLN A 370 26.57 15.97 -12.23
C GLN A 370 25.24 16.62 -12.59
N SER A 371 24.12 16.06 -12.14
CA SER A 371 22.79 16.59 -12.40
C SER A 371 22.50 17.85 -11.58
N HIS A 372 22.99 17.94 -10.35
CA HIS A 372 22.72 19.07 -9.44
C HIS A 372 23.88 20.08 -9.40
N VAL A 373 23.95 20.94 -10.43
CA VAL A 373 25.07 21.88 -10.62
C VAL A 373 25.21 22.92 -9.49
N SER A 374 24.11 23.24 -8.78
CA SER A 374 24.07 24.26 -7.73
C SER A 374 24.59 23.80 -6.35
N LEU A 375 25.17 22.61 -6.24
CA LEU A 375 25.63 22.06 -4.95
C LEU A 375 26.90 22.74 -4.44
N SER A 376 26.90 23.08 -3.15
CA SER A 376 28.07 23.61 -2.42
C SER A 376 29.14 22.54 -2.20
N ILE A 377 30.36 22.95 -1.83
CA ILE A 377 31.46 22.03 -1.51
C ILE A 377 31.13 21.17 -0.28
N GLU A 378 30.45 21.75 0.71
CA GLU A 378 29.99 21.08 1.92
C GLU A 378 28.91 20.04 1.61
N GLU A 379 27.99 20.35 0.69
CA GLU A 379 26.95 19.43 0.23
C GLU A 379 27.53 18.25 -0.53
N ARG A 380 28.51 18.50 -1.42
CA ARG A 380 29.27 17.43 -2.10
C ARG A 380 30.04 16.57 -1.11
N SER A 381 30.60 17.19 -0.07
CA SER A 381 31.31 16.48 0.99
C SER A 381 30.35 15.57 1.77
N ARG A 382 29.15 16.05 2.08
CA ARG A 382 28.08 15.25 2.72
C ARG A 382 27.64 14.08 1.86
N LEU A 383 27.45 14.28 0.56
CA LEU A 383 27.08 13.21 -0.38
C LEU A 383 28.14 12.10 -0.43
N CYS A 384 29.41 12.46 -0.45
CA CYS A 384 30.50 11.47 -0.43
C CYS A 384 30.64 10.75 0.92
N GLY A 385 30.08 11.31 2.01
CA GLY A 385 30.12 10.72 3.34
C GLY A 385 29.40 9.36 3.45
N CYS A 386 28.46 9.06 2.55
CA CYS A 386 27.76 7.77 2.54
C CYS A 386 28.56 6.61 1.91
N LEU A 387 29.78 6.88 1.41
CA LEU A 387 30.64 5.87 0.77
C LEU A 387 31.55 5.19 1.80
N ASN A 388 31.56 3.86 1.77
CA ASN A 388 32.61 3.09 2.44
C ASN A 388 33.81 2.92 1.48
N TYR A 389 34.86 3.73 1.69
CA TYR A 389 36.05 3.76 0.82
C TYR A 389 36.83 2.44 0.80
N GLU A 390 36.80 1.66 1.89
CA GLU A 390 37.42 0.34 1.93
C GLU A 390 36.73 -0.62 0.96
N LYS A 391 35.42 -0.50 0.76
CA LYS A 391 34.65 -1.37 -0.15
C LYS A 391 34.55 -0.84 -1.58
N LEU A 392 35.34 0.18 -1.95
CA LEU A 392 35.46 0.62 -3.34
C LEU A 392 36.45 -0.26 -4.11
N SER A 393 36.13 -0.53 -5.37
CA SER A 393 37.09 -1.13 -6.29
C SER A 393 38.20 -0.15 -6.67
N LEU A 394 39.37 -0.68 -7.01
CA LEU A 394 40.53 0.14 -7.40
C LEU A 394 40.26 0.99 -8.66
N ALA A 395 39.44 0.49 -9.59
CA ALA A 395 39.01 1.24 -10.76
C ALA A 395 38.17 2.47 -10.36
N VAL A 396 37.14 2.26 -9.54
CA VAL A 396 36.25 3.35 -9.08
C VAL A 396 36.99 4.33 -8.17
N CYS A 397 37.91 3.87 -7.34
CA CYS A 397 38.74 4.76 -6.52
C CYS A 397 39.61 5.70 -7.38
N LYS A 398 40.15 5.21 -8.51
CA LYS A 398 40.89 6.04 -9.47
C LYS A 398 39.97 7.04 -10.17
N GLU A 399 38.76 6.64 -10.54
CA GLU A 399 37.75 7.54 -11.12
C GLU A 399 37.38 8.65 -10.14
N LEU A 400 37.10 8.28 -8.88
CA LEU A 400 36.81 9.21 -7.78
C LEU A 400 37.94 10.21 -7.57
N ALA A 401 39.19 9.75 -7.51
CA ALA A 401 40.35 10.62 -7.32
C ALA A 401 40.60 11.57 -8.50
N LYS A 402 40.22 11.19 -9.72
CA LYS A 402 40.35 12.03 -10.93
C LYS A 402 39.18 12.99 -11.13
N ASN A 403 38.07 12.79 -10.44
CA ASN A 403 36.86 13.56 -10.66
C ASN A 403 36.97 14.95 -10.00
N PRO A 404 36.99 16.05 -10.78
CA PRO A 404 37.19 17.39 -10.26
C PRO A 404 36.01 17.92 -9.43
N ARG A 405 34.84 17.25 -9.50
CA ARG A 405 33.66 17.62 -8.73
C ARG A 405 33.73 17.11 -7.29
N ILE A 406 34.59 16.14 -7.02
CA ILE A 406 34.77 15.54 -5.69
C ILE A 406 35.75 16.40 -4.88
N PRO A 407 35.44 16.74 -3.61
CA PRO A 407 36.36 17.50 -2.77
C PRO A 407 37.73 16.82 -2.61
N PRO A 408 38.86 17.54 -2.70
CA PRO A 408 40.20 16.94 -2.64
C PRO A 408 40.47 16.10 -1.39
N ARG A 409 39.92 16.52 -0.24
CA ARG A 409 40.05 15.77 1.03
C ARG A 409 39.48 14.35 0.93
N ILE A 410 38.37 14.19 0.23
CA ILE A 410 37.71 12.90 0.01
C ILE A 410 38.51 12.04 -0.98
N ALA A 411 39.03 12.64 -2.05
CA ALA A 411 39.89 11.95 -3.00
C ALA A 411 41.14 11.36 -2.32
N VAL A 412 41.79 12.13 -1.45
CA VAL A 412 42.95 11.67 -0.66
C VAL A 412 42.55 10.54 0.29
N GLN A 413 41.43 10.67 1.02
CA GLN A 413 40.95 9.64 1.93
C GLN A 413 40.66 8.31 1.20
N ALA A 414 40.04 8.38 0.02
CA ALA A 414 39.79 7.20 -0.81
C ALA A 414 41.10 6.51 -1.23
N LEU A 415 42.11 7.26 -1.65
CA LEU A 415 43.42 6.71 -2.04
C LEU A 415 44.16 6.05 -0.86
N ILE A 416 44.14 6.67 0.32
CA ILE A 416 44.75 6.11 1.54
C ILE A 416 44.12 4.75 1.88
N SER A 417 42.80 4.63 1.77
CA SER A 417 42.08 3.38 2.06
C SER A 417 42.45 2.20 1.14
N GLN A 418 43.05 2.48 -0.02
CA GLN A 418 43.53 1.47 -0.96
C GLN A 418 45.02 1.14 -0.76
N GLN A 419 45.83 2.09 -0.27
CA GLN A 419 47.25 1.86 0.00
C GLN A 419 47.47 0.83 1.13
N SER A 420 46.55 0.71 2.08
CA SER A 420 46.59 -0.34 3.12
C SER A 420 46.40 -1.77 2.59
N ARG A 421 46.01 -1.95 1.32
CA ARG A 421 45.80 -3.26 0.67
C ARG A 421 46.95 -3.73 -0.23
N VAL A 422 47.90 -2.85 -0.53
CA VAL A 422 49.06 -3.21 -1.35
C VAL A 422 50.08 -3.85 -0.40
N PRO A 423 50.45 -5.14 -0.58
CA PRO A 423 51.59 -5.70 0.13
C PRO A 423 52.81 -4.82 -0.15
N LYS A 424 53.56 -4.46 0.89
CA LYS A 424 54.86 -3.79 0.72
C LYS A 424 55.84 -4.78 0.07
N GLU A 425 55.77 -4.93 -1.26
CA GLU A 425 56.84 -5.55 -2.04
C GLU A 425 57.93 -4.50 -2.26
N LEU A 426 58.92 -4.45 -1.36
CA LEU A 426 60.24 -3.92 -1.67
C LEU A 426 61.26 -4.42 -0.64
N ASP A 427 61.85 -5.59 -0.89
CA ASP A 427 63.14 -5.99 -0.33
C ASP A 427 63.82 -6.94 -1.33
N TYR A 428 64.24 -6.38 -2.46
CA TYR A 428 65.35 -6.96 -3.22
C TYR A 428 66.04 -5.86 -4.05
N CYS A 429 67.37 -5.89 -4.02
CA CYS A 429 68.33 -4.99 -4.65
C CYS A 429 68.67 -3.72 -3.87
N ASN A 430 69.73 -3.79 -3.04
CA ASN A 430 70.96 -3.00 -3.27
C ASN A 430 72.09 -3.41 -2.31
N ASN A 431 73.00 -4.25 -2.81
CA ASN A 431 74.37 -4.39 -2.31
C ASN A 431 75.32 -3.89 -3.41
N LEU A 432 75.84 -2.67 -3.30
CA LEU A 432 77.22 -2.30 -3.67
C LEU A 432 77.56 -0.86 -3.21
N SER A 433 78.35 -0.79 -2.13
CA SER A 433 79.56 0.03 -1.95
C SER A 433 79.57 1.56 -2.18
N THR A 434 79.61 2.28 -1.04
CA THR A 434 80.58 3.35 -0.63
C THR A 434 80.95 4.51 -1.58
N SER A 435 80.64 5.75 -1.14
CA SER A 435 81.67 6.74 -0.71
C SER A 435 81.08 8.02 -0.05
N SER A 436 81.35 8.15 1.26
CA SER A 436 81.78 9.32 2.05
C SER A 436 81.02 10.67 2.09
N THR A 437 80.47 10.93 3.31
CA THR A 437 80.48 12.19 4.14
C THR A 437 79.67 13.42 3.66
N THR A 438 78.78 14.07 4.44
CA THR A 438 78.83 14.44 5.88
C THR A 438 77.45 14.93 6.41
N GLN A 439 77.24 14.80 7.74
CA GLN A 439 76.26 15.47 8.64
C GLN A 439 74.82 14.90 8.70
N MET A 440 74.17 14.65 9.84
CA MET A 440 74.52 14.67 11.28
C MET A 440 73.33 14.07 12.08
N VAL A 441 73.62 13.22 13.07
CA VAL A 441 72.87 12.95 14.35
C VAL A 441 71.61 12.04 14.35
N LEU A 442 71.77 10.88 15.02
CA LEU A 442 70.77 9.93 15.57
C LEU A 442 70.00 10.54 16.78
N TYR A 443 68.82 10.10 17.25
CA TYR A 443 68.44 8.78 17.81
C TYR A 443 66.96 8.79 18.28
N ASN A 444 66.39 7.59 18.48
CA ASN A 444 65.31 7.22 19.42
C ASN A 444 63.81 7.45 19.07
N ASP A 445 63.25 6.73 18.10
CA ASP A 445 61.77 6.59 18.03
C ASP A 445 61.25 5.19 17.66
N ALA A 446 62.15 4.20 17.51
CA ALA A 446 61.74 2.85 17.12
C ALA A 446 61.27 1.97 18.29
N GLU A 447 61.68 2.26 19.53
CA GLU A 447 61.25 1.50 20.71
C GLU A 447 59.91 2.00 21.31
N ASN A 448 59.57 3.29 21.16
CA ASN A 448 58.30 3.84 21.66
C ASN A 448 57.06 3.30 20.92
N PHE A 449 57.19 2.93 19.64
CA PHE A 449 56.05 2.49 18.83
C PHE A 449 55.55 1.07 19.13
N LEU A 450 56.41 0.22 19.72
CA LEU A 450 56.01 -1.14 20.12
C LEU A 450 55.39 -1.17 21.52
N GLU A 451 55.90 -0.35 22.46
CA GLU A 451 55.30 -0.19 23.79
C GLU A 451 53.94 0.51 23.73
N GLU A 452 53.76 1.57 22.93
CA GLU A 452 52.46 2.23 22.78
C GLU A 452 51.39 1.31 22.17
N ASN A 453 51.77 0.37 21.31
CA ASN A 453 50.83 -0.56 20.68
C ASN A 453 50.37 -1.65 21.67
N GLU A 454 51.27 -2.15 22.52
CA GLU A 454 50.91 -3.07 23.60
C GLU A 454 50.13 -2.35 24.72
N ASP A 455 50.49 -1.12 25.08
CA ASP A 455 49.76 -0.35 26.10
C ASP A 455 48.37 0.09 25.60
N MET A 456 48.22 0.37 24.31
CA MET A 456 46.91 0.60 23.68
C MET A 456 46.06 -0.67 23.64
N ARG A 457 46.65 -1.85 23.37
CA ARG A 457 45.96 -3.15 23.48
C ARG A 457 45.55 -3.48 24.91
N GLN A 458 46.42 -3.20 25.89
CA GLN A 458 46.12 -3.37 27.30
C GLN A 458 45.03 -2.40 27.78
N ASN A 459 45.00 -1.17 27.29
CA ASN A 459 43.93 -0.22 27.58
C ASN A 459 42.60 -0.62 26.93
N LEU A 460 42.59 -1.17 25.71
CA LEU A 460 41.39 -1.68 25.05
C LEU A 460 40.78 -2.88 25.78
N THR A 461 41.63 -3.82 26.22
CA THR A 461 41.20 -4.97 27.01
C THR A 461 40.71 -4.55 28.41
N ARG A 462 41.38 -3.58 29.05
CA ARG A 462 40.92 -2.99 30.31
C ARG A 462 39.57 -2.27 30.15
N MET A 463 39.35 -1.57 29.04
CA MET A 463 38.06 -0.95 28.71
C MET A 463 36.98 -2.00 28.49
N GLN A 464 37.26 -3.08 27.75
CA GLN A 464 36.31 -4.18 27.56
C GLN A 464 35.89 -4.82 28.89
N TRP A 465 36.84 -5.05 29.81
CA TRP A 465 36.51 -5.56 31.15
C TRP A 465 35.63 -4.62 31.96
N ARG A 466 35.89 -3.30 31.92
CA ARG A 466 35.03 -2.29 32.57
C ARG A 466 33.63 -2.24 31.95
N VAL A 467 33.49 -2.42 30.64
CA VAL A 467 32.19 -2.48 29.97
C VAL A 467 31.40 -3.71 30.42
N VAL A 468 32.04 -4.87 30.53
CA VAL A 468 31.41 -6.10 31.04
C VAL A 468 30.96 -5.93 32.49
N GLU A 469 31.77 -5.27 33.33
CA GLU A 469 31.44 -4.98 34.72
C GLU A 469 30.27 -3.99 34.83
N LEU A 470 30.26 -2.93 34.02
CA LEU A 470 29.14 -1.97 33.94
C LEU A 470 27.86 -2.62 33.42
N GLU A 471 27.94 -3.55 32.47
CA GLU A 471 26.79 -4.32 32.00
C GLU A 471 26.24 -5.28 33.06
N LYS A 472 27.10 -5.80 33.93
CA LYS A 472 26.70 -6.59 35.09
C LYS A 472 25.96 -5.72 36.11
N VAL A 473 26.51 -4.55 36.45
CA VAL A 473 25.86 -3.57 37.35
C VAL A 473 24.52 -3.09 36.77
N ARG A 474 24.46 -2.85 35.45
CA ARG A 474 23.20 -2.49 34.75
C ARG A 474 22.14 -3.59 34.87
N ARG A 475 22.54 -4.87 34.75
CA ARG A 475 21.63 -6.01 34.93
C ARG A 475 21.14 -6.14 36.37
N GLU A 476 22.02 -5.97 37.35
CA GLU A 476 21.65 -5.97 38.77
C GLU A 476 20.71 -4.82 39.11
N MET A 477 20.99 -3.61 38.61
CA MET A 477 20.15 -2.43 38.81
C MET A 477 18.78 -2.59 38.13
N LYS A 478 18.72 -3.19 36.93
CA LYS A 478 17.45 -3.54 36.28
C LYS A 478 16.65 -4.58 37.09
N GLY A 479 17.33 -5.54 37.71
CA GLY A 479 16.72 -6.48 38.65
C GLY A 479 16.17 -5.81 39.90
N HIS A 480 16.90 -4.87 40.49
CA HIS A 480 16.48 -4.10 41.66
C HIS A 480 15.31 -3.17 41.33
N MET A 481 15.33 -2.49 40.19
CA MET A 481 14.20 -1.67 39.73
C MET A 481 12.95 -2.51 39.47
N SER A 482 13.10 -3.73 38.92
CA SER A 482 11.98 -4.65 38.73
C SER A 482 11.39 -5.14 40.05
N LYS A 483 12.20 -5.27 41.11
CA LYS A 483 11.73 -5.59 42.47
C LYS A 483 11.05 -4.39 43.15
N LEU A 484 11.55 -3.17 42.93
CA LEU A 484 10.95 -1.94 43.46
C LEU A 484 9.58 -1.65 42.84
N VAL A 485 9.43 -1.89 41.53
CA VAL A 485 8.15 -1.73 40.83
C VAL A 485 7.12 -2.78 41.29
N ARG A 486 7.54 -3.98 41.69
CA ARG A 486 6.63 -4.98 42.27
C ARG A 486 6.18 -4.65 43.69
N HIS A 487 6.99 -3.93 44.47
CA HIS A 487 6.64 -3.55 45.84
C HIS A 487 5.85 -2.23 45.96
N ASN A 488 5.85 -1.37 44.94
CA ASN A 488 5.18 -0.06 44.97
C ASN A 488 3.76 -0.03 44.37
N VAL A 489 3.13 -1.16 44.06
CA VAL A 489 1.73 -1.21 43.54
C VAL A 489 0.66 -1.13 44.65
N LEU A 490 1.04 -1.04 45.93
CA LEU A 490 0.09 -0.85 47.02
C LEU A 490 0.45 0.39 47.86
N THR A 491 0.19 1.59 47.33
CA THR A 491 -0.36 2.76 48.06
C THR A 491 -0.36 4.01 47.18
N ILE A 492 -1.53 4.40 46.66
CA ILE A 492 -1.82 5.78 46.27
C ILE A 492 -3.10 6.19 47.01
N PRO A 493 -3.06 7.14 47.96
CA PRO A 493 -4.21 7.95 48.29
C PRO A 493 -4.13 9.29 47.54
N SER A 494 -5.24 9.60 46.88
CA SER A 494 -5.59 10.90 46.32
C SER A 494 -5.46 12.04 47.33
N HIS A 495 -4.88 13.18 46.97
CA HIS A 495 -5.36 14.49 47.43
C HIS A 495 -4.93 15.63 46.50
N ASN A 496 -5.96 16.30 45.95
CA ASN A 496 -5.91 17.65 45.43
C ASN A 496 -5.39 18.62 46.50
N ARG A 497 -4.46 19.52 46.17
CA ARG A 497 -4.41 20.87 46.74
C ARG A 497 -3.65 21.86 45.86
N THR A 498 -4.32 22.99 45.70
CA THR A 498 -4.04 24.24 45.02
C THR A 498 -2.74 24.92 45.47
N LEU A 499 -2.02 25.53 44.52
CA LEU A 499 -0.89 26.43 44.75
C LEU A 499 -1.37 27.89 44.96
N PRO A 500 -0.66 28.73 45.74
CA PRO A 500 -1.12 30.07 46.09
C PRO A 500 -0.75 31.14 45.04
N ARG A 501 -1.63 32.14 44.91
CA ARG A 501 -1.44 33.37 44.13
C ARG A 501 -0.41 34.29 44.79
N LEU A 502 0.49 34.85 43.98
CA LEU A 502 1.23 36.08 44.27
C LEU A 502 0.51 37.22 43.53
N CYS A 503 0.08 38.22 44.32
CA CYS A 503 -0.49 39.54 43.99
C CYS A 503 -1.67 39.59 43.00
#